data_AF-A0A6A3AIZ3-F1
#
_entry.id   AF-A0A6A3AIZ3-F1
#
_cell.length_a   1.000
_cell.length_b   1.000
_cell.length_c   1.000
_cell.angle_alpha   90.00
_cell.angle_beta   90.00
_cell.angle_gamma   90.00
#
_symmetry.space_group_name_H-M   'P 1'
#
loop_
_entity.id
_entity.type
_entity.pdbx_description
1 polymer ?
#
loop_
_entity_poly.entity_id
_entity_poly.type
_entity_poly.pdbx_seq_one_letter_code
_entity_poly.pdbx_strand_id
1 'polypeptide(L)'
;MTCEKAIATLMPCKPYLTTSEPSPTLACCQAVASVNASGSTTQSRRDLCECFQKNAHAYGVIADKAKQLPGLCGVLVPVPIYPSVDCHKASFKNSSVAFLPQDIDAGVPSNFKDSG
;
A
#
# COMPACT_ATOMS: atom_id res chain seq x y z
N MET A 1 -0.43 -9.90 0.69
CA MET A 1 -1.02 -9.12 -0.42
C MET A 1 -0.03 -9.11 -1.58
N THR A 2 -0.46 -9.35 -2.82
CA THR A 2 0.42 -9.34 -4.01
C THR A 2 0.46 -7.96 -4.66
N CYS A 3 1.51 -7.70 -5.46
CA CYS A 3 1.67 -6.44 -6.19
C CYS A 3 0.48 -6.13 -7.11
N GLU A 4 0.09 -7.09 -7.97
CA GLU A 4 -1.01 -6.93 -8.91
C GLU A 4 -2.34 -6.70 -8.21
N LYS A 5 -2.59 -7.42 -7.11
CA LYS A 5 -3.81 -7.21 -6.31
C LYS A 5 -3.82 -5.83 -5.68
N ALA A 6 -2.68 -5.36 -5.16
CA ALA A 6 -2.58 -4.04 -4.56
C ALA A 6 -2.82 -2.92 -5.59
N ILE A 7 -2.26 -3.05 -6.79
CA ILE A 7 -2.50 -2.13 -7.91
C ILE A 7 -3.99 -2.13 -8.30
N ALA A 8 -4.59 -3.32 -8.46
CA ALA A 8 -6.00 -3.45 -8.78
C ALA A 8 -6.90 -2.81 -7.70
N THR A 9 -6.56 -2.98 -6.43
CA THR A 9 -7.26 -2.34 -5.31
C THR A 9 -7.19 -0.82 -5.40
N LEU A 10 -6.07 -0.23 -5.84
CA LEU A 10 -5.89 1.23 -5.97
C LEU A 10 -6.53 1.84 -7.23
N MET A 11 -7.16 1.05 -8.10
CA MET A 11 -7.84 1.57 -9.31
C MET A 11 -8.81 2.73 -9.05
N PRO A 12 -9.59 2.78 -7.96
CA PRO A 12 -10.45 3.93 -7.65
C PRO A 12 -9.70 5.23 -7.41
N CYS A 13 -8.39 5.18 -7.13
CA CYS A 13 -7.53 6.35 -6.94
C CYS A 13 -6.99 6.94 -8.23
N LYS A 14 -7.09 6.22 -9.35
CA LYS A 14 -6.52 6.65 -10.65
C LYS A 14 -6.90 8.09 -11.02
N PRO A 15 -8.17 8.53 -10.95
CA PRO A 15 -8.53 9.91 -11.32
C PRO A 15 -7.75 10.95 -10.51
N TYR A 16 -7.58 10.75 -9.21
CA TYR A 16 -6.82 11.66 -8.36
C TYR A 16 -5.30 11.58 -8.60
N LEU A 17 -4.78 10.36 -8.83
CA LEU A 17 -3.35 10.14 -9.02
C LEU A 17 -2.80 10.59 -10.36
N THR A 18 -3.65 10.71 -11.40
CA THR A 18 -3.21 11.00 -12.77
C THR A 18 -3.74 12.33 -13.33
N THR A 19 -4.56 13.06 -12.59
CA THR A 19 -5.17 14.31 -13.06
C THR A 19 -5.02 15.45 -12.03
N SER A 20 -5.61 16.60 -12.34
CA SER A 20 -5.63 17.77 -11.46
C SER A 20 -6.74 17.73 -10.38
N GLU A 21 -7.50 16.63 -10.28
CA GLU A 21 -8.60 16.50 -9.30
C GLU A 21 -8.18 16.88 -7.89
N PRO A 22 -8.93 17.75 -7.18
CA PRO A 22 -8.47 18.37 -5.94
C PRO A 22 -8.45 17.38 -4.76
N SER A 23 -9.29 16.35 -4.78
CA SER A 23 -9.46 15.43 -3.66
C SER A 23 -9.71 13.99 -4.11
N PRO A 24 -9.26 12.98 -3.35
CA PRO A 24 -9.61 11.58 -3.59
C PRO A 24 -11.08 11.29 -3.26
N THR A 25 -11.62 10.24 -3.88
CA THR A 25 -12.94 9.71 -3.51
C THR A 25 -12.86 8.89 -2.22
N LEU A 26 -14.00 8.69 -1.55
CA LEU A 26 -14.09 7.79 -0.40
C LEU A 26 -13.61 6.37 -0.75
N ALA A 27 -14.00 5.87 -1.92
CA ALA A 27 -13.58 4.55 -2.41
C ALA A 27 -12.05 4.46 -2.59
N CYS A 28 -11.41 5.53 -3.08
CA CYS A 28 -9.96 5.60 -3.12
C CYS A 28 -9.35 5.52 -1.72
N CYS A 29 -9.85 6.30 -0.75
CA CYS A 29 -9.31 6.27 0.60
C CYS A 29 -9.48 4.91 1.28
N GLN A 30 -10.61 4.23 1.07
CA GLN A 30 -10.83 2.86 1.54
C GLN A 30 -9.85 1.86 0.91
N ALA A 31 -9.56 2.02 -0.38
CA ALA A 31 -8.55 1.21 -1.06
C ALA A 31 -7.14 1.42 -0.49
N VAL A 32 -6.73 2.67 -0.28
CA VAL A 32 -5.42 3.00 0.32
C VAL A 32 -5.30 2.41 1.73
N ALA A 33 -6.35 2.53 2.54
CA ALA A 33 -6.38 1.94 3.88
C ALA A 33 -6.24 0.42 3.84
N SER A 34 -6.93 -0.24 2.89
CA SER A 34 -6.86 -1.70 2.71
C SER A 34 -5.47 -2.19 2.30
N VAL A 35 -4.83 -1.48 1.36
CA VAL A 35 -3.43 -1.76 0.96
C VAL A 35 -2.49 -1.55 2.15
N ASN A 36 -2.66 -0.45 2.89
CA ASN A 36 -1.80 -0.15 4.04
C ASN A 36 -1.93 -1.18 5.16
N ALA A 37 -3.15 -1.64 5.46
CA ALA A 37 -3.41 -2.68 6.46
C ALA A 37 -2.81 -4.04 6.06
N SER A 38 -2.67 -4.29 4.75
CA SER A 38 -2.04 -5.51 4.24
C SER A 38 -0.52 -5.53 4.38
N GLY A 39 0.11 -4.38 4.63
CA GLY A 39 1.53 -4.25 4.96
C GLY A 39 1.78 -4.41 6.46
N SER A 40 1.45 -5.57 7.03
CA SER A 40 1.61 -5.81 8.47
C SER A 40 3.07 -5.93 8.92
N THR A 41 3.98 -6.25 8.00
CA THR A 41 5.41 -6.40 8.29
C THR A 41 6.24 -5.40 7.48
N THR A 42 7.46 -5.11 7.96
CA THR A 42 8.41 -4.26 7.22
C THR A 42 8.74 -4.85 5.85
N GLN A 43 8.84 -6.19 5.74
CA GLN A 43 9.10 -6.85 4.46
C GLN A 43 7.93 -6.64 3.49
N SER A 44 6.70 -6.91 3.91
CA SER A 44 5.52 -6.70 3.05
C SER A 44 5.34 -5.24 2.63
N ARG A 45 5.69 -4.29 3.51
CA ARG A 45 5.67 -2.86 3.17
C ARG A 45 6.73 -2.49 2.14
N ARG A 46 7.94 -3.08 2.23
CA ARG A 46 8.98 -2.93 1.20
C ARG A 46 8.54 -3.52 -0.13
N ASP A 47 8.01 -4.74 -0.13
CA ASP A 47 7.57 -5.42 -1.35
C ASP A 47 6.47 -4.62 -2.08
N LEU A 48 5.50 -4.09 -1.32
CA LEU A 48 4.47 -3.21 -1.86
C LEU A 48 5.05 -1.87 -2.35
N CYS A 49 5.99 -1.27 -1.61
CA CYS A 49 6.64 -0.03 -2.02
C CYS A 49 7.39 -0.21 -3.35
N GLU A 50 8.20 -1.26 -3.49
CA GLU A 50 8.94 -1.55 -4.71
C GLU A 50 8.00 -1.84 -5.88
N CYS A 51 6.92 -2.57 -5.63
CA CYS A 51 5.85 -2.78 -6.59
C CYS A 51 5.31 -1.45 -7.11
N PHE A 52 4.92 -0.53 -6.24
CA PHE A 52 4.36 0.75 -6.66
C PHE A 52 5.41 1.63 -7.34
N GLN A 53 6.64 1.65 -6.84
CA GLN A 53 7.76 2.38 -7.44
C GLN A 53 7.97 1.97 -8.91
N LYS A 54 8.01 0.66 -9.19
CA LYS A 54 8.20 0.11 -10.55
C LYS A 54 7.03 0.42 -11.49
N ASN A 55 5.81 0.47 -10.97
CA ASN A 55 4.59 0.60 -11.77
C ASN A 55 4.08 2.05 -11.88
N ALA A 56 4.44 2.94 -10.95
CA ALA A 56 3.90 4.30 -10.87
C ALA A 56 4.04 5.08 -12.19
N HIS A 57 5.17 4.93 -12.88
CA HIS A 57 5.37 5.55 -14.20
C HIS A 57 4.42 5.00 -15.27
N ALA A 58 4.22 3.68 -15.32
CA ALA A 58 3.33 3.05 -16.29
C ALA A 58 1.86 3.47 -16.11
N TYR A 59 1.46 3.77 -14.87
CA TYR A 59 0.13 4.26 -14.55
C TYR A 59 -0.01 5.79 -14.63
N GLY A 60 1.05 6.52 -14.98
CA GLY A 60 1.01 7.99 -15.09
C GLY A 60 0.82 8.70 -13.74
N VAL A 61 1.29 8.10 -12.64
CA VAL A 61 1.12 8.65 -11.29
C VAL A 61 1.90 9.94 -11.15
N ILE A 62 1.20 11.01 -10.77
CA ILE A 62 1.77 12.29 -10.40
C ILE A 62 2.31 12.18 -8.97
N ALA A 63 3.63 12.32 -8.82
CA ALA A 63 4.32 12.09 -7.55
C ALA A 63 3.77 12.96 -6.40
N ASP A 64 3.45 14.23 -6.66
CA ASP A 64 2.95 15.12 -5.61
C ASP A 64 1.52 14.77 -5.15
N LYS A 65 0.65 14.32 -6.06
CA LYS A 65 -0.67 13.77 -5.69
C LYS A 65 -0.52 12.53 -4.82
N ALA A 66 0.35 11.61 -5.23
CA ALA A 66 0.64 10.39 -4.48
C ALA A 66 1.18 10.66 -3.06
N LYS A 67 2.03 11.68 -2.87
CA LYS A 67 2.52 12.09 -1.55
C LYS A 67 1.42 12.69 -0.66
N GLN A 68 0.47 13.41 -1.25
CA GLN A 68 -0.63 14.05 -0.51
C GLN A 68 -1.75 13.06 -0.14
N LEU A 69 -1.95 12.02 -0.95
CA LEU A 69 -3.07 11.08 -0.83
C LEU A 69 -3.25 10.50 0.59
N PRO A 70 -2.21 10.00 1.28
CA PRO A 70 -2.38 9.44 2.61
C PRO A 70 -2.89 10.45 3.64
N GLY A 71 -2.42 11.70 3.58
CA GLY A 71 -2.85 12.77 4.47
C GLY A 71 -4.32 13.12 4.26
N LEU A 72 -4.76 13.20 2.99
CA LEU A 72 -6.16 13.44 2.64
C LEU A 72 -7.08 12.28 3.06
N CYS A 73 -6.56 11.06 3.08
CA CYS A 73 -7.31 9.88 3.49
C CYS A 73 -7.18 9.53 4.99
N GLY A 74 -6.43 10.30 5.78
CA GLY A 74 -6.20 10.02 7.20
C GLY A 74 -5.44 8.72 7.48
N VAL A 75 -4.64 8.22 6.53
CA VAL A 75 -3.92 6.95 6.66
C VAL A 75 -2.60 7.18 7.39
N LEU A 76 -2.45 6.52 8.54
CA LEU A 76 -1.23 6.54 9.34
C LEU A 76 -0.21 5.53 8.82
N VAL A 77 1.07 5.94 8.78
CA VAL A 77 2.21 5.14 8.30
C VAL A 77 1.93 4.51 6.93
N PRO A 78 1.75 5.31 5.86
CA PRO A 78 1.38 4.78 4.55
C PRO A 78 2.53 4.00 3.88
N VAL A 79 2.17 3.01 3.07
CA VAL A 79 3.07 2.49 2.03
C VAL A 79 3.20 3.56 0.94
N PRO A 80 4.42 4.02 0.61
CA PRO A 80 4.63 4.98 -0.46
C PRO A 80 4.23 4.41 -1.83
N ILE A 81 3.58 5.23 -2.67
CA ILE A 81 3.09 4.82 -4.00
C ILE A 81 3.67 5.66 -5.16
N TYR A 82 4.71 6.46 -4.89
CA TYR A 82 5.28 7.40 -5.87
C TYR A 82 6.61 6.90 -6.44
N PRO A 83 6.98 7.29 -7.67
CA PRO A 83 8.07 6.64 -8.41
C PRO A 83 9.48 6.87 -7.87
N SER A 84 9.73 8.00 -7.18
CA SER A 84 11.06 8.39 -6.69
C SER A 84 11.31 8.08 -5.21
N VAL A 85 10.50 7.19 -4.62
CA VAL A 85 10.68 6.78 -3.22
C VAL A 85 11.87 5.84 -3.04
N ASP A 86 12.59 5.97 -1.93
CA ASP A 86 13.54 4.95 -1.47
C ASP A 86 12.83 3.98 -0.52
N CYS A 87 12.47 2.79 -1.02
CA CYS A 87 11.73 1.78 -0.27
C CYS A 87 12.53 1.16 0.88
N HIS A 88 13.86 1.29 0.89
CA HIS A 88 14.70 0.79 1.98
C HIS A 88 14.86 1.81 3.12
N LYS A 89 14.77 3.10 2.82
CA LYS A 89 14.82 4.19 3.82
C LYS A 89 13.46 4.61 4.36
N ALA A 90 12.37 4.23 3.69
CA ALA A 90 11.02 4.48 4.18
C ALA A 90 10.87 3.88 5.59
N SER A 91 10.87 4.75 6.60
CA SER A 91 10.76 4.36 8.00
C SER A 91 9.33 3.92 8.29
N PHE A 92 9.03 2.65 8.04
CA PHE A 92 7.83 1.99 8.50
C PHE A 92 7.95 1.80 10.01
N LYS A 93 7.68 2.86 10.79
CA LYS A 93 7.65 2.77 12.25
C LYS A 93 6.52 1.82 12.63
N ASN A 94 6.89 0.59 12.93
CA ASN A 94 6.00 -0.44 13.43
C ASN A 94 5.53 0.01 14.80
N SER A 95 4.26 0.41 14.94
CA SER A 95 3.63 0.47 16.26
C SER A 95 3.43 -0.97 16.74
N SER A 96 4.47 -1.50 17.38
CA SER A 96 4.42 -2.54 18.40
C SER A 96 3.51 -3.76 18.15
N VAL A 97 3.69 -4.47 17.04
CA VAL A 97 3.49 -5.92 17.09
C VAL A 97 4.84 -6.57 16.83
N ALA A 98 5.46 -6.99 17.93
CA ALA A 98 6.63 -7.85 17.89
C ALA A 98 6.18 -9.21 17.32
N PHE A 99 6.51 -9.46 16.06
CA PHE A 99 6.60 -10.83 15.56
C PHE A 99 8.08 -11.14 15.34
N LEU A 100 8.46 -12.28 15.90
CA LEU A 100 9.79 -12.88 15.93
C LEU A 100 10.34 -13.11 14.50
N PRO A 101 11.66 -13.27 14.31
CA PRO A 101 12.27 -13.42 13.00
C PRO A 101 11.98 -14.82 12.44
N GLN A 102 10.86 -15.02 11.74
CA GLN A 102 10.58 -16.31 11.09
C GLN A 102 9.44 -16.27 10.04
N ASP A 103 9.60 -15.55 8.92
CA ASP A 103 8.72 -15.77 7.75
C ASP A 103 9.55 -15.78 6.45
N ILE A 104 10.39 -16.79 6.33
CA ILE A 104 10.73 -17.37 5.02
C ILE A 104 9.47 -18.03 4.49
N ASP A 105 9.17 -17.76 3.22
CA ASP A 105 8.21 -18.44 2.36
C ASP A 105 7.76 -19.82 2.86
N ALA A 106 6.53 -19.91 3.37
CA ALA A 106 5.81 -21.15 3.52
C ALA A 106 4.31 -20.87 3.35
N GLY A 107 3.71 -21.58 2.39
CA GLY A 107 2.33 -21.39 1.96
C GLY A 107 1.30 -21.35 3.09
N VAL A 108 0.26 -20.55 2.85
CA VAL A 108 -0.98 -20.52 3.63
C VAL A 108 -1.59 -21.93 3.67
N PRO A 109 -1.78 -22.56 4.85
CA PRO A 109 -2.81 -23.56 4.99
C PRO A 109 -4.15 -22.85 5.23
N SER A 110 -5.06 -22.99 4.27
CA SER A 110 -6.47 -22.68 4.43
C SER A 110 -7.06 -23.60 5.51
N ASN A 111 -7.39 -23.07 6.68
CA ASN A 111 -8.36 -23.69 7.57
C ASN A 111 -9.14 -22.61 8.33
N PHE A 112 -10.14 -22.07 7.63
CA PHE A 112 -11.23 -21.35 8.26
C PHE A 112 -12.27 -22.40 8.70
N LYS A 113 -12.27 -22.72 9.99
CA LYS A 113 -13.25 -23.58 10.63
C LYS A 113 -14.23 -22.69 11.38
N ASP A 114 -15.31 -22.32 10.70
CA ASP A 114 -16.46 -21.67 11.35
C ASP A 114 -17.26 -22.74 12.12
N SER A 115 -17.64 -22.39 13.34
CA SER A 115 -18.41 -23.23 14.26
C SER A 115 -19.87 -22.82 14.23
N GLY A 116 -20.77 -23.79 14.09
CA GLY A 116 -22.22 -23.62 14.15
C GLY A 116 -22.95 -24.91 13.81
#